data_AF-A0A6I3DFV5-F1
#
_entry.id   AF-A0A6I3DFV5-F1
#
_cell.length_a   1.000
_cell.length_b   1.000
_cell.length_c   1.000
_cell.angle_alpha   90.00
_cell.angle_beta   90.00
_cell.angle_gamma   90.00
#
_symmetry.space_group_name_H-M   'P 1'
#
loop_
_entity.id
_entity.type
_entity.pdbx_description
1 polymer ?
#
loop_
_entity_poly.entity_id
_entity_poly.type
_entity_poly.pdbx_seq_one_letter_code
_entity_poly.pdbx_strand_id
1 'polypeptide(L)' 'SDYFGQDYYRASPRVDPRGPASGTHRVMRGGSFLCHASYCRRYRVDARSSNTPDTSVGHLGFRVVALP' A
#
# COMPACT_ATOMS: atom_id res chain seq x y z
N SER A 1 7.43 2.81 0.24
CA SER A 1 7.69 3.00 1.69
C SER A 1 6.69 3.98 2.31
N ASP A 2 5.65 4.30 1.57
CA ASP A 2 4.82 5.49 1.70
C ASP A 2 3.91 5.40 2.93
N TYR A 3 3.63 6.55 3.54
CA TYR A 3 2.45 6.65 4.40
C TYR A 3 1.18 6.53 3.56
N PHE A 4 0.14 5.91 4.11
CA PHE A 4 -1.14 5.83 3.42
C PHE A 4 -1.94 7.12 3.62
N GLY A 5 -2.20 7.85 2.53
CA GLY A 5 -3.21 8.90 2.47
C GLY A 5 -4.33 8.54 1.50
N GLN A 6 -5.59 8.55 1.96
CA GLN A 6 -6.77 8.18 1.15
C GLN A 6 -6.90 9.09 -0.08
N ASP A 7 -6.80 10.40 0.13
CA ASP A 7 -6.94 11.41 -0.93
C ASP A 7 -5.60 11.84 -1.55
N TYR A 8 -4.49 11.17 -1.22
CA TYR A 8 -3.15 11.61 -1.65
C TYR A 8 -3.04 11.75 -3.17
N TYR A 9 -3.70 10.88 -3.94
CA TYR A 9 -3.67 10.95 -5.40
C TYR A 9 -4.31 12.21 -5.98
N ARG A 10 -5.19 12.90 -5.26
CA ARG A 10 -5.81 14.16 -5.73
C ARG A 10 -4.80 15.32 -5.79
N ALA A 11 -3.77 15.28 -4.96
CA ALA A 11 -2.78 16.35 -4.82
C ALA A 11 -1.33 15.86 -4.99
N SER A 12 -1.15 14.63 -5.51
CA SER A 12 0.16 14.01 -5.62
C SER A 12 0.99 14.70 -6.72
N PRO A 13 2.29 14.97 -6.49
CA PRO A 13 3.17 15.43 -7.56
C PRO A 13 3.28 14.34 -8.63
N ARG A 14 3.39 14.75 -9.90
CA ARG A 14 3.49 13.80 -11.03
C ARG A 14 4.85 13.12 -11.12
N VAL A 15 5.88 13.70 -10.53
CA VAL A 15 7.27 13.23 -10.58
C VAL A 15 7.66 12.73 -9.20
N ASP A 16 8.15 11.50 -9.13
CA ASP A 16 8.65 10.81 -7.92
C ASP A 16 7.81 11.03 -6.65
N PRO A 17 6.49 10.73 -6.66
CA PRO A 17 5.66 10.88 -5.47
C PRO A 17 6.08 9.91 -4.36
N ARG A 18 6.31 10.44 -3.16
CA ARG A 18 6.78 9.69 -1.98
C ARG A 18 5.68 9.40 -0.93
N GLY A 19 4.43 9.73 -1.25
CA GLY A 19 3.32 9.69 -0.29
C GLY A 19 3.21 10.97 0.54
N PRO A 20 2.23 11.03 1.48
CA PRO A 20 2.16 12.08 2.49
C PRO A 20 3.43 12.11 3.37
N ALA A 21 3.77 13.28 3.91
CA ALA A 21 4.95 13.45 4.75
C ALA A 21 4.85 12.69 6.10
N SER A 22 3.64 12.50 6.61
CA SER A 22 3.36 11.82 7.87
C SER A 22 2.11 10.94 7.77
N GLY A 23 1.98 9.99 8.70
CA GLY A 23 0.83 9.12 8.83
C GLY A 23 1.05 8.05 9.88
N THR A 24 -0.01 7.34 10.25
CA THR A 24 0.05 6.23 11.22
C THR A 24 0.15 4.86 10.54
N HIS A 25 -0.20 4.78 9.26
CA HIS A 25 -0.24 3.54 8.49
C HIS A 25 0.65 3.60 7.25
N ARG A 26 1.22 2.46 6.85
CA ARG A 26 2.01 2.28 5.63
C ARG A 26 1.18 1.64 4.53
N VAL A 27 1.48 1.98 3.27
CA VAL A 27 0.80 1.42 2.11
C VAL A 27 1.12 -0.06 1.92
N MET A 28 0.09 -0.86 1.65
CA MET A 28 0.18 -2.26 1.21
C MET A 28 -0.48 -2.43 -0.16
N ARG A 29 0.07 -3.33 -0.99
CA ARG A 29 -0.37 -3.57 -2.37
C ARG A 29 -0.33 -5.06 -2.71
N GLY A 30 -1.07 -5.46 -3.74
CA GLY A 30 -1.01 -6.81 -4.35
C GLY A 30 -2.03 -7.82 -3.82
N GLY A 31 -2.60 -7.60 -2.63
CA GLY A 31 -3.49 -8.58 -2.00
C GLY A 31 -2.72 -9.78 -1.46
N SER A 32 -3.44 -10.88 -1.20
CA SER A 32 -2.89 -12.13 -0.68
C SER A 32 -3.64 -13.34 -1.20
N PHE A 33 -3.18 -14.54 -0.85
CA PHE A 33 -3.84 -15.81 -1.18
C PHE A 33 -5.25 -15.95 -0.57
N LEU A 34 -5.63 -15.09 0.37
CA LEU A 34 -6.97 -15.06 0.93
C LEU A 34 -7.95 -14.25 0.07
N CYS A 35 -7.48 -13.30 -0.74
CA CYS A 35 -8.37 -12.40 -1.48
C CYS A 35 -9.33 -13.15 -2.42
N HIS A 36 -10.61 -12.80 -2.37
CA HIS A 36 -11.65 -13.40 -3.20
C HIS A 36 -12.65 -12.36 -3.72
N ALA A 37 -13.23 -12.59 -4.90
CA ALA A 37 -14.11 -11.64 -5.57
C ALA A 37 -15.38 -11.27 -4.78
N SER A 38 -15.81 -12.13 -3.85
CA SER A 38 -17.00 -11.89 -3.01
C SER A 38 -16.77 -10.88 -1.89
N TYR A 39 -15.55 -10.66 -1.41
CA TYR A 39 -15.31 -9.83 -0.22
C TYR A 39 -14.03 -8.98 -0.26
N CYS A 40 -13.03 -9.39 -1.04
CA CYS A 40 -11.76 -8.67 -1.14
C CYS A 40 -11.22 -8.72 -2.57
N ARG A 41 -11.49 -7.68 -3.34
CA ARG A 41 -11.00 -7.49 -4.72
C ARG A 41 -9.66 -6.75 -4.76
N ARG A 42 -8.84 -6.85 -3.71
CA ARG A 42 -7.58 -6.11 -3.57
C ARG A 42 -6.38 -6.74 -4.28
N TYR A 43 -6.58 -7.84 -5.00
CA TYR A 43 -5.60 -8.43 -5.92
C TYR A 43 -5.42 -7.61 -7.21
N ARG A 44 -6.29 -6.64 -7.49
CA ARG A 44 -6.17 -5.76 -8.67
C ARG A 44 -4.95 -4.86 -8.55
N VAL A 45 -4.31 -4.56 -9.68
CA VAL A 45 -3.09 -3.74 -9.75
C VAL A 45 -3.24 -2.33 -9.19
N ASP A 46 -4.44 -1.76 -9.28
CA ASP A 46 -4.79 -0.42 -8.78
C ASP A 46 -5.15 -0.39 -7.30
N ALA A 47 -5.48 -1.54 -6.71
CA ALA A 47 -5.94 -1.63 -5.32
C ALA A 47 -4.83 -1.34 -4.31
N ARG A 48 -5.18 -0.61 -3.25
CA ARG A 48 -4.34 -0.30 -2.09
C ARG A 48 -5.07 -0.62 -0.80
N SER A 49 -4.30 -0.98 0.21
CA SER A 49 -4.71 -1.02 1.61
C SER A 49 -3.61 -0.41 2.46
N SER A 50 -3.76 -0.44 3.78
CA SER A 50 -2.74 -0.02 4.72
C SER A 50 -2.82 -0.79 6.02
N ASN A 51 -1.72 -0.76 6.78
CA ASN A 51 -1.68 -1.25 8.15
C ASN A 51 -0.69 -0.40 8.97
N THR A 52 -0.74 -0.49 10.29
CA THR A 52 0.30 0.11 11.13
C THR A 52 1.64 -0.60 10.88
N PRO A 53 2.77 0.11 10.96
CA PRO A 53 4.08 -0.43 10.59
C PRO A 53 4.57 -1.57 11.49
N ASP A 54 4.01 -1.69 12.70
CA ASP A 54 4.31 -2.71 13.71
C ASP A 54 3.42 -3.96 13.60
N THR A 55 2.35 -3.93 12.81
CA THR A 55 1.47 -5.09 12.65
C THR A 55 2.09 -6.17 11.77
N SER A 56 1.97 -7.42 12.19
CA SER A 56 2.31 -8.61 11.40
C SER A 56 1.12 -9.56 11.24
N VAL A 57 0.97 -10.14 10.06
CA VAL A 57 -0.05 -11.15 9.74
C VAL A 57 0.52 -12.15 8.73
N GLY A 58 0.09 -13.42 8.79
CA GLY A 58 0.65 -14.51 7.96
C GLY A 58 0.39 -14.43 6.45
N HIS A 59 -0.32 -13.41 5.98
CA HIS A 59 -0.63 -13.19 4.56
C HIS A 59 -0.06 -11.86 4.03
N LEU A 60 0.89 -11.26 4.76
CA LEU A 60 1.56 -10.01 4.42
C LEU A 60 3.08 -10.22 4.39
N GLY A 61 3.71 -9.78 3.29
CA GLY A 61 5.16 -9.77 3.12
C GLY A 61 5.60 -8.52 2.35
N PHE A 62 6.87 -8.46 1.94
CA PHE A 62 7.42 -7.33 1.20
C PHE A 62 8.47 -7.76 0.16
N ARG A 63 8.77 -6.85 -0.77
CA ARG A 63 9.91 -6.93 -1.69
C ARG A 63 10.67 -5.61 -1.67
N VAL A 64 11.95 -5.65 -2.02
CA VAL A 64 12.83 -4.48 -2.01
C VAL A 64 13.05 -3.91 -3.40
N VAL A 65 13.55 -2.68 -3.45
CA VAL A 65 14.03 -2.00 -4.64
C VAL A 65 15.26 -1.17 -4.24
N ALA A 66 16.24 -1.07 -5.13
CA ALA A 66 17.41 -0.22 -4.99
C ALA A 66 17.52 0.69 -6.22
N LEU A 67 18.05 1.90 -6.02
CA LEU A 67 18.47 2.72 -7.14
C LEU A 67 19.69 2.06 -7.81
N PRO A 68 19.87 2.24 -9.14
CA PRO A 68 21.05 1.76 -9.85
C PRO A 68 22.36 2.23 -9.22
#